data_AF-A0A345R7P2-F1
#
_entry.id   AF-A0A345R7P2-F1
#
_cell.length_a   1.000
_cell.length_b   1.000
_cell.length_c   1.000
_cell.angle_alpha   90.00
_cell.angle_beta   90.00
_cell.angle_gamma   90.00
#
_symmetry.space_group_name_H-M   'P 1'
#
loop_
_entity.id
_entity.type
_entity.pdbx_description
1 polymer ?
#
loop_
_entity_poly.entity_id
_entity_poly.type
_entity_poly.pdbx_seq_one_letter_code
_entity_poly.pdbx_strand_id
1 'polypeptide(L)'
;MNTKGNIMETPLELAFHNIEPSDDIKALVAEKVRHLETFYNGITSCHVFIRAPHNSQQKGGLYEVTIEVRVPGDELVVRYNQNDAPAHEHMPVALRDAFAAMTRKIKRWKDKASGDVKVHDGPLQGRVVEVHHDAGYGQIIATDQRLVYFHKNSVVDGSFRNLQPRDTVELVVQTEESEIGPQASTVRKISPMKHDPKARPAQ
;
A
#
# COMPACT_ATOMS: atom_id res chain seq x y z
N MET A 1 21.88 4.85 -21.62
CA MET A 1 21.45 3.70 -20.80
C MET A 1 21.02 4.24 -19.45
N ASN A 2 19.78 3.97 -19.03
CA ASN A 2 19.36 3.75 -17.62
C ASN A 2 17.82 3.72 -17.55
N THR A 3 17.24 2.61 -18.00
CA THR A 3 15.87 2.20 -17.65
C THR A 3 15.96 1.29 -16.42
N LYS A 4 15.86 1.86 -15.22
CA LYS A 4 15.55 1.07 -14.02
C LYS A 4 14.05 1.16 -13.82
N GLY A 5 13.36 0.04 -14.04
CA GLY A 5 11.91 -0.07 -13.98
C GLY A 5 11.36 0.45 -12.65
N ASN A 6 10.31 1.25 -12.75
CA ASN A 6 9.44 1.54 -11.62
C ASN A 6 8.69 0.26 -11.28
N ILE A 7 8.93 -0.27 -10.07
CA ILE A 7 8.26 -1.45 -9.51
C ILE A 7 7.11 -1.00 -8.57
N MET A 8 7.00 0.31 -8.31
CA MET A 8 5.90 0.96 -7.58
C MET A 8 4.90 1.59 -8.54
N GLU A 9 3.61 1.58 -8.17
CA GLU A 9 2.53 2.23 -8.95
C GLU A 9 2.72 3.76 -9.01
N THR A 10 3.28 4.36 -7.95
CA THR A 10 3.68 5.77 -7.91
C THR A 10 5.21 5.90 -7.76
N PRO A 11 5.87 6.80 -8.52
CA PRO A 11 7.29 7.09 -8.33
C PRO A 11 7.59 7.52 -6.88
N LEU A 12 8.74 7.12 -6.34
CA LEU A 12 9.25 7.62 -5.06
C LEU A 12 9.32 9.16 -5.09
N GLU A 13 8.64 9.80 -4.14
CA GLU A 13 8.76 11.25 -3.94
C GLU A 13 9.78 11.52 -2.82
N LEU A 14 10.85 12.26 -3.14
CA LEU A 14 11.90 12.61 -2.20
C LEU A 14 12.05 14.13 -2.14
N ALA A 15 11.79 14.71 -0.97
CA ALA A 15 11.85 16.14 -0.74
C ALA A 15 12.89 16.49 0.33
N PHE A 16 13.67 17.52 0.04
CA PHE A 16 14.71 18.05 0.93
C PHE A 16 14.32 19.46 1.38
N HIS A 17 14.45 19.72 2.68
CA HIS A 17 14.17 21.04 3.24
C HIS A 17 15.38 21.54 4.02
N ASN A 18 15.90 22.70 3.61
CA ASN A 18 17.06 23.35 4.22
C ASN A 18 18.37 22.52 4.14
N ILE A 19 18.48 21.60 3.18
CA ILE A 19 19.67 20.80 2.89
C ILE A 19 19.85 20.65 1.38
N GLU A 20 21.10 20.62 0.93
CA GLU A 20 21.44 20.34 -0.46
C GLU A 20 21.29 18.84 -0.77
N PRO A 21 20.52 18.46 -1.81
CA PRO A 21 20.32 17.07 -2.18
C PRO A 21 21.59 16.45 -2.77
N SER A 22 22.25 15.57 -2.02
CA SER A 22 23.38 14.75 -2.51
C SER A 22 22.91 13.50 -3.24
N ASP A 23 23.62 13.12 -4.30
CA ASP A 23 23.35 11.89 -5.06
C ASP A 23 23.57 10.62 -4.22
N ASP A 24 24.49 10.64 -3.26
CA ASP A 24 24.70 9.53 -2.33
C ASP A 24 23.45 9.28 -1.46
N ILE A 25 22.78 10.37 -1.04
CA ILE A 25 21.55 10.28 -0.26
C ILE A 25 20.40 9.79 -1.12
N LYS A 26 20.25 10.29 -2.36
CA LYS A 26 19.23 9.78 -3.28
C LYS A 26 19.40 8.29 -3.53
N ALA A 27 20.65 7.84 -3.75
CA ALA A 27 20.97 6.43 -3.94
C ALA A 27 20.64 5.58 -2.71
N LEU A 28 20.99 6.07 -1.51
CA LEU A 28 20.67 5.42 -0.25
C LEU A 28 19.16 5.31 -0.02
N VAL A 29 18.40 6.39 -0.24
CA VAL A 29 16.93 6.37 -0.14
C VAL A 29 16.36 5.33 -1.12
N ALA A 30 16.79 5.35 -2.38
CA ALA A 30 16.29 4.42 -3.40
C ALA A 30 16.60 2.95 -3.04
N GLU A 31 17.77 2.66 -2.47
CA GLU A 31 18.09 1.33 -1.93
C GLU A 31 17.15 0.93 -0.80
N LYS A 32 16.90 1.82 0.15
CA LYS A 32 16.05 1.52 1.30
C LYS A 32 14.57 1.36 0.93
N VAL A 33 14.08 2.10 -0.06
CA VAL A 33 12.73 1.91 -0.60
C VAL A 33 12.58 0.54 -1.24
N ARG A 34 13.53 0.11 -2.08
CA ARG A 34 13.54 -1.26 -2.63
C ARG A 34 13.56 -2.31 -1.52
N HIS A 35 14.28 -2.05 -0.43
CA HIS A 35 14.28 -2.96 0.72
C HIS A 35 12.92 -3.02 1.42
N LEU A 36 12.17 -1.92 1.53
CA LEU A 36 10.80 -1.94 2.06
C LEU A 36 9.86 -2.83 1.23
N GLU A 37 9.96 -2.78 -0.11
CA GLU A 37 9.16 -3.59 -1.04
C GLU A 37 9.37 -5.10 -0.83
N THR A 38 10.57 -5.52 -0.39
CA THR A 38 10.83 -6.94 -0.07
C THR A 38 10.03 -7.45 1.12
N PHE A 39 9.57 -6.56 2.02
CA PHE A 39 8.72 -6.93 3.16
C PHE A 39 7.24 -6.92 2.82
N TYR A 40 6.82 -6.03 1.91
CA TYR A 40 5.46 -5.94 1.40
C TYR A 40 5.47 -5.33 0.00
N ASN A 41 5.02 -6.10 -0.99
CA ASN A 41 5.00 -5.72 -2.40
C ASN A 41 3.75 -4.91 -2.81
N GLY A 42 2.79 -4.68 -1.90
CA GLY A 42 1.57 -3.92 -2.16
C GLY A 42 1.67 -2.43 -1.82
N ILE A 43 2.86 -1.87 -1.69
CA ILE A 43 3.03 -0.44 -1.39
C ILE A 43 2.61 0.37 -2.63
N THR A 44 1.70 1.33 -2.45
CA THR A 44 1.15 2.14 -3.56
C THR A 44 1.88 3.46 -3.73
N SER A 45 2.39 4.05 -2.64
CA SER A 45 3.27 5.22 -2.67
C SER A 45 4.25 5.25 -1.50
N CYS A 46 5.38 5.94 -1.70
CA CYS A 46 6.39 6.17 -0.67
C CYS A 46 6.92 7.60 -0.82
N HIS A 47 6.71 8.42 0.20
CA HIS A 47 7.24 9.79 0.27
C HIS A 47 8.26 9.88 1.40
N VAL A 48 9.40 10.50 1.09
CA VAL A 48 10.49 10.70 2.04
C VAL A 48 10.81 12.18 2.13
N PHE A 49 10.66 12.74 3.31
CA PHE A 49 10.98 14.13 3.62
C PHE A 49 12.19 14.18 4.53
N ILE A 50 13.23 14.91 4.13
CA ILE A 50 14.43 15.10 4.94
C ILE A 50 14.62 16.58 5.22
N ARG A 51 14.62 16.94 6.51
CA ARG A 51 14.75 18.31 6.98
C ARG A 51 16.03 18.47 7.80
N ALA A 52 16.84 19.46 7.45
CA ALA A 52 17.96 19.89 8.27
C ALA A 52 17.49 20.69 9.50
N PRO A 53 18.26 20.67 10.59
CA PRO A 53 17.95 21.46 11.77
C PRO A 53 17.89 22.96 11.48
N HIS A 54 16.98 23.66 12.17
CA HIS A 54 16.97 25.11 12.18
C HIS A 54 17.98 25.60 13.22
N ASN A 55 18.85 26.55 12.86
CA ASN A 55 19.76 27.22 13.79
C ASN A 55 18.94 28.04 14.79
N SER A 56 18.53 27.41 15.88
CA SER A 56 17.95 28.06 17.06
C SER A 56 18.84 27.69 18.24
N GLN A 57 19.26 28.72 18.96
CA GLN A 57 20.38 28.71 19.88
C GLN A 57 20.27 27.61 20.96
N GLN A 58 21.44 27.03 21.27
CA GLN A 58 21.75 26.12 22.37
C GLN A 58 21.41 24.63 22.14
N LYS A 59 22.45 23.91 21.69
CA LYS A 59 22.65 22.44 21.63
C LYS A 59 22.01 21.69 20.45
N GLY A 60 22.86 21.25 19.51
CA GLY A 60 22.65 20.09 18.65
C GLY A 60 21.50 20.20 17.65
N GLY A 61 21.79 20.66 16.43
CA GLY A 61 20.84 20.54 15.34
C GLY A 61 20.68 19.07 14.91
N LEU A 62 19.46 18.53 14.98
CA LEU A 62 19.14 17.15 14.64
C LEU A 62 18.45 17.09 13.27
N TYR A 63 18.82 16.12 12.44
CA TYR A 63 18.09 15.85 11.20
C TYR A 63 16.74 15.20 11.51
N GLU A 64 15.70 15.70 10.87
CA GLU A 64 14.35 15.11 10.91
C GLU A 64 14.11 14.35 9.61
N VAL A 65 13.78 13.07 9.73
CA VAL A 65 13.39 12.22 8.59
C VAL A 65 11.96 11.80 8.80
N THR A 66 11.09 12.16 7.85
CA THR A 66 9.71 11.67 7.80
C THR A 66 9.56 10.75 6.61
N ILE A 67 9.04 9.56 6.84
CA ILE A 67 8.73 8.57 5.82
C ILE A 67 7.23 8.30 5.88
N GLU A 68 6.57 8.45 4.75
CA GLU A 68 5.14 8.19 4.57
C GLU A 68 5.00 7.08 3.52
N VAL A 69 4.37 5.98 3.91
CA VAL A 69 4.16 4.81 3.05
C VAL A 69 2.67 4.54 2.98
N ARG A 70 2.11 4.54 1.78
CA ARG A 70 0.72 4.15 1.55
C ARG A 70 0.63 2.67 1.21
N VAL A 71 -0.27 1.99 1.90
CA VAL A 71 -0.62 0.59 1.66
C VAL A 71 -2.14 0.51 1.41
N PRO A 72 -2.69 -0.59 0.89
CA PRO A 72 -4.12 -0.69 0.64
C PRO A 72 -4.92 -0.44 1.92
N GLY A 73 -5.75 0.61 1.89
CA GLY A 73 -6.64 0.96 3.01
C GLY A 73 -5.98 1.61 4.24
N ASP A 74 -4.68 1.92 4.22
CA ASP A 74 -4.02 2.57 5.36
C ASP A 74 -2.80 3.43 4.94
N GLU A 75 -2.38 4.32 5.83
CA GLU A 75 -1.23 5.20 5.67
C GLU A 75 -0.28 5.07 6.87
N LEU A 76 0.96 4.66 6.58
CA LEU A 76 1.99 4.43 7.58
C LEU A 76 2.98 5.58 7.58
N VAL A 77 2.94 6.39 8.64
CA VAL A 77 3.89 7.49 8.84
C VAL A 77 4.92 7.16 9.93
N VAL A 78 6.20 7.39 9.66
CA VAL A 78 7.28 7.39 10.65
C VAL A 78 7.94 8.75 10.63
N ARG A 79 8.04 9.37 11.81
CA ARG A 79 8.83 10.57 12.04
C ARG A 79 9.98 10.18 12.95
N TYR A 80 11.20 10.40 12.49
CA TYR A 80 12.40 10.10 13.26
C TYR A 80 13.19 11.38 13.49
N ASN A 81 13.41 11.67 14.76
CA ASN A 81 14.32 12.67 15.27
C ASN A 81 15.38 11.95 16.12
N GLN A 82 16.64 12.27 15.91
CA GLN A 82 17.68 11.80 16.85
C GLN A 82 17.55 12.63 18.12
N ASN A 83 17.12 12.07 19.24
CA ASN A 83 17.33 12.73 20.53
C ASN A 83 18.69 12.25 21.08
N ASP A 84 19.60 13.19 21.35
CA ASP A 84 20.88 13.00 22.07
C ASP A 84 22.12 12.39 21.35
N ALA A 85 22.38 12.68 20.06
CA ALA A 85 23.66 12.28 19.43
C ALA A 85 24.41 13.44 18.71
N PRO A 86 25.77 13.48 18.71
CA PRO A 86 26.56 14.67 18.38
C PRO A 86 26.73 15.04 16.89
N ALA A 87 25.77 15.80 16.36
CA ALA A 87 25.80 16.80 15.25
C ALA A 87 26.53 16.62 13.89
N HIS A 88 27.55 15.78 13.68
CA HIS A 88 28.31 15.83 12.40
C HIS A 88 28.36 14.57 11.50
N GLU A 89 27.72 13.45 11.86
CA GLU A 89 27.65 12.22 11.01
C GLU A 89 26.22 11.67 10.77
N HIS A 90 25.18 12.47 11.04
CA HIS A 90 23.88 11.94 11.50
C HIS A 90 22.82 11.63 10.45
N MET A 91 22.92 12.14 9.22
CA MET A 91 21.83 12.00 8.24
C MET A 91 21.67 10.56 7.69
N PRO A 92 22.73 9.87 7.22
CA PRO A 92 22.59 8.48 6.77
C PRO A 92 22.15 7.52 7.89
N VAL A 93 22.53 7.82 9.14
CA VAL A 93 22.09 7.07 10.33
C VAL A 93 20.61 7.31 10.61
N ALA A 94 20.19 8.58 10.69
CA ALA A 94 18.78 8.93 10.88
C ALA A 94 17.89 8.33 9.78
N LEU A 95 18.36 8.31 8.54
CA LEU A 95 17.67 7.67 7.43
C LEU A 95 17.56 6.16 7.64
N ARG A 96 18.65 5.47 7.98
CA ARG A 96 18.64 4.01 8.25
C ARG A 96 17.69 3.66 9.39
N ASP A 97 17.71 4.42 10.48
CA ASP A 97 16.85 4.19 11.64
C ASP A 97 15.38 4.43 11.31
N ALA A 98 15.08 5.52 10.57
CA ALA A 98 13.73 5.80 10.09
C ALA A 98 13.18 4.67 9.22
N PHE A 99 13.99 4.17 8.26
CA PHE A 99 13.60 3.04 7.42
C PHE A 99 13.44 1.74 8.23
N ALA A 100 14.31 1.47 9.21
CA ALA A 100 14.16 0.32 10.09
C ALA A 100 12.88 0.40 10.94
N ALA A 101 12.54 1.59 11.44
CA ALA A 101 11.27 1.86 12.12
C ALA A 101 10.07 1.66 11.19
N MET A 102 10.16 2.11 9.94
CA MET A 102 9.12 1.89 8.93
C MET A 102 8.94 0.41 8.61
N THR A 103 10.02 -0.36 8.45
CA THR A 103 9.96 -1.82 8.28
C THR A 103 9.22 -2.48 9.44
N ARG A 104 9.51 -2.10 10.69
CA ARG A 104 8.80 -2.62 11.87
C ARG A 104 7.32 -2.23 11.84
N LYS A 105 6.98 -1.03 11.38
CA LYS A 105 5.59 -0.56 11.26
C LYS A 105 4.84 -1.32 10.18
N ILE A 106 5.43 -1.56 9.01
CA ILE A 106 4.88 -2.40 7.94
C ILE A 106 4.66 -3.82 8.43
N LYS A 107 5.63 -4.43 9.13
CA LYS A 107 5.47 -5.78 9.69
C LYS A 107 4.33 -5.83 10.71
N ARG A 108 4.26 -4.89 11.65
CA ARG A 108 3.15 -4.81 12.61
C ARG A 108 1.80 -4.55 11.95
N TRP A 109 1.76 -3.68 10.94
CA TRP A 109 0.55 -3.46 10.15
C TRP A 109 0.13 -4.74 9.44
N LYS A 110 1.08 -5.46 8.81
CA LYS A 110 0.83 -6.77 8.21
C LYS A 110 0.35 -7.78 9.24
N ASP A 111 0.93 -7.81 10.44
CA ASP A 111 0.52 -8.72 11.51
C ASP A 111 -0.85 -8.37 12.09
N LYS A 112 -1.20 -7.07 12.15
CA LYS A 112 -2.53 -6.60 12.59
C LYS A 112 -3.58 -6.81 11.50
N ALA A 113 -3.26 -6.48 10.24
CA ALA A 113 -4.05 -6.86 9.09
C ALA A 113 -4.22 -8.37 9.07
N SER A 114 -3.17 -9.15 9.35
CA SER A 114 -3.18 -10.62 9.49
C SER A 114 -3.75 -11.13 10.83
N GLY A 115 -4.08 -10.25 11.78
CA GLY A 115 -4.55 -10.57 13.13
C GLY A 115 -6.04 -10.28 13.31
N ASP A 116 -6.52 -9.22 12.66
CA ASP A 116 -7.95 -9.03 12.31
C ASP A 116 -8.35 -9.99 11.17
N VAL A 117 -7.39 -10.41 10.34
CA VAL A 117 -7.55 -11.57 9.46
C VAL A 117 -7.28 -12.82 10.29
N LYS A 118 -8.33 -13.30 10.95
CA LYS A 118 -8.54 -14.74 10.90
C LYS A 118 -8.40 -15.15 9.44
N VAL A 119 -7.29 -15.80 9.10
CA VAL A 119 -7.22 -16.74 8.00
C VAL A 119 -7.30 -16.05 6.61
N HIS A 120 -6.15 -15.78 5.97
CA HIS A 120 -6.08 -15.68 4.50
C HIS A 120 -6.23 -17.07 3.85
N ASP A 121 -7.31 -17.76 4.23
CA ASP A 121 -7.89 -18.93 3.58
C ASP A 121 -9.37 -18.63 3.22
N GLY A 122 -9.78 -17.36 3.37
CA GLY A 122 -11.03 -16.83 2.82
C GLY A 122 -10.78 -16.21 1.44
N PRO A 123 -11.65 -16.40 0.44
CA PRO A 123 -11.46 -15.84 -0.89
C PRO A 123 -11.40 -14.31 -0.85
N LEU A 124 -10.60 -13.69 -1.72
CA LEU A 124 -10.59 -12.24 -1.90
C LEU A 124 -12.03 -11.77 -2.17
N GLN A 125 -12.46 -10.64 -1.62
CA GLN A 125 -13.83 -10.14 -1.80
C GLN A 125 -13.83 -8.82 -2.58
N GLY A 126 -14.97 -8.47 -3.17
CA GLY A 126 -15.13 -7.24 -3.92
C GLY A 126 -16.58 -6.90 -4.21
N ARG A 127 -16.77 -5.79 -4.90
CA ARG A 127 -18.08 -5.36 -5.42
C ARG A 127 -18.02 -5.22 -6.92
N VAL A 128 -19.03 -5.74 -7.59
CA VAL A 128 -19.18 -5.56 -9.03
C VAL A 128 -19.41 -4.07 -9.31
N VAL A 129 -18.57 -3.45 -10.13
CA VAL A 129 -18.73 -2.05 -10.55
C VAL A 129 -19.42 -1.96 -11.90
N GLU A 130 -19.16 -2.91 -12.80
CA GLU A 130 -19.70 -2.95 -14.15
C GLU A 130 -19.91 -4.39 -14.63
N VAL A 131 -20.97 -4.63 -15.40
CA VAL A 131 -21.26 -5.91 -16.05
C VAL A 131 -21.81 -5.66 -17.45
N HIS A 132 -21.19 -6.25 -18.46
CA HIS A 132 -21.69 -6.26 -19.82
C HIS A 132 -22.23 -7.65 -20.15
N HIS A 133 -23.53 -7.84 -19.94
CA HIS A 133 -24.19 -9.13 -20.12
C HIS A 133 -24.04 -9.70 -21.54
N ASP A 134 -24.17 -8.83 -22.56
CA ASP A 134 -24.09 -9.24 -23.96
C ASP A 134 -22.66 -9.58 -24.39
N ALA A 135 -21.67 -8.84 -23.86
CA ALA A 135 -20.27 -9.05 -24.17
C ALA A 135 -19.60 -10.13 -23.29
N GLY A 136 -20.24 -10.55 -22.20
CA GLY A 136 -19.80 -11.68 -21.39
C GLY A 136 -18.68 -11.37 -20.39
N TYR A 137 -18.53 -10.12 -19.96
CA TYR A 137 -17.50 -9.73 -18.99
C TYR A 137 -17.99 -8.67 -18.00
N GLY A 138 -17.20 -8.44 -16.95
CA GLY A 138 -17.42 -7.35 -16.00
C GLY A 138 -16.17 -6.96 -15.24
N GLN A 139 -16.33 -6.00 -14.34
CA GLN A 139 -15.28 -5.45 -13.50
C GLN A 139 -15.70 -5.48 -12.03
N ILE A 140 -14.75 -5.80 -11.16
CA ILE A 140 -14.92 -5.84 -9.71
C ILE A 140 -13.92 -4.87 -9.09
N ILE A 141 -14.39 -4.02 -8.18
CA ILE A 141 -13.49 -3.35 -7.24
C ILE A 141 -13.28 -4.28 -6.05
N ALA A 142 -12.08 -4.83 -5.92
CA ALA A 142 -11.73 -5.70 -4.81
C ALA A 142 -11.58 -4.88 -3.51
N THR A 143 -11.63 -5.54 -2.36
CA THR A 143 -11.47 -4.89 -1.04
C THR A 143 -10.10 -4.26 -0.84
N ASP A 144 -9.09 -4.70 -1.61
CA ASP A 144 -7.76 -4.11 -1.70
C ASP A 144 -7.66 -2.94 -2.70
N GLN A 145 -8.82 -2.48 -3.21
CA GLN A 145 -8.98 -1.37 -4.15
C GLN A 145 -8.44 -1.61 -5.57
N ARG A 146 -8.05 -2.84 -5.92
CA ARG A 146 -7.72 -3.18 -7.31
C ARG A 146 -8.97 -3.37 -8.15
N LEU A 147 -8.93 -2.86 -9.38
CA LEU A 147 -9.92 -3.16 -10.40
C LEU A 147 -9.56 -4.49 -11.05
N VAL A 148 -10.45 -5.47 -10.95
CA VAL A 148 -10.24 -6.84 -11.43
C VAL A 148 -11.23 -7.15 -12.54
N TYR A 149 -10.71 -7.55 -13.71
CA TYR A 149 -11.52 -8.01 -14.83
C TYR A 149 -12.00 -9.44 -14.57
N PHE A 150 -13.25 -9.76 -14.93
CA PHE A 150 -13.73 -11.14 -14.92
C PHE A 150 -14.55 -11.45 -16.18
N HIS A 151 -14.41 -12.67 -16.66
CA HIS A 151 -15.21 -13.18 -17.77
C HIS A 151 -16.38 -14.01 -17.23
N LYS A 152 -17.44 -14.19 -18.03
CA LYS A 152 -18.61 -15.03 -17.69
C LYS A 152 -18.22 -16.45 -17.24
N ASN A 153 -17.12 -16.98 -17.77
CA ASN A 153 -16.62 -18.31 -17.44
C ASN A 153 -16.00 -18.39 -16.04
N SER A 154 -15.62 -17.25 -15.47
CA SER A 154 -15.10 -17.18 -14.10
C SER A 154 -16.20 -17.26 -13.06
N VAL A 155 -17.48 -17.07 -13.43
CA VAL A 155 -18.59 -17.06 -12.47
C VAL A 155 -19.00 -18.48 -12.09
N VAL A 156 -18.94 -18.79 -10.80
CA VAL A 156 -19.29 -20.08 -10.20
C VAL A 156 -20.44 -19.94 -9.20
N ASP A 157 -21.09 -21.05 -8.85
CA ASP A 157 -22.22 -21.10 -7.90
C ASP A 157 -23.34 -20.09 -8.21
N GLY A 158 -23.68 -19.93 -9.49
CA GLY A 158 -24.67 -18.98 -9.96
C GLY A 158 -24.65 -18.80 -11.46
N SER A 159 -25.30 -17.74 -11.95
CA SER A 159 -25.26 -17.35 -13.36
C SER A 159 -24.71 -15.95 -13.53
N PHE A 160 -23.79 -15.77 -14.47
CA PHE A 160 -23.28 -14.46 -14.89
C PHE A 160 -24.42 -13.50 -15.26
N ARG A 161 -25.52 -14.00 -15.84
CA ARG A 161 -26.71 -13.20 -16.20
C ARG A 161 -27.43 -12.55 -15.02
N ASN A 162 -27.17 -13.04 -13.81
CA ASN A 162 -27.81 -12.56 -12.59
C ASN A 162 -26.90 -11.63 -11.77
N LEU A 163 -25.66 -11.40 -12.20
CA LEU A 163 -24.76 -10.44 -11.56
C LEU A 163 -25.16 -9.03 -11.95
N GLN A 164 -25.23 -8.15 -10.97
CA GLN A 164 -25.59 -6.75 -11.15
C GLN A 164 -24.50 -5.86 -10.55
N PRO A 165 -24.37 -4.61 -11.04
CA PRO A 165 -23.58 -3.61 -10.35
C PRO A 165 -23.98 -3.54 -8.87
N ARG A 166 -22.97 -3.33 -8.00
CA ARG A 166 -23.03 -3.31 -6.53
C ARG A 166 -23.15 -4.67 -5.84
N ASP A 167 -23.36 -5.77 -6.56
CA ASP A 167 -23.33 -7.10 -5.97
C ASP A 167 -21.99 -7.37 -5.30
N THR A 168 -22.03 -7.98 -4.12
CA THR A 168 -20.84 -8.43 -3.41
C THR A 168 -20.43 -9.81 -3.92
N VAL A 169 -19.14 -9.98 -4.15
CA VAL A 169 -18.57 -11.22 -4.68
C VAL A 169 -17.30 -11.62 -3.93
N GLU A 170 -17.06 -12.92 -3.91
CA GLU A 170 -15.75 -13.52 -3.65
C GLU A 170 -15.06 -13.82 -4.99
N LEU A 171 -13.74 -13.68 -5.05
CA LEU A 171 -12.95 -13.88 -6.25
C LEU A 171 -11.58 -14.50 -5.96
N VAL A 172 -11.03 -15.15 -6.98
CA VAL A 172 -9.63 -15.60 -7.03
C VAL A 172 -8.99 -14.91 -8.22
N VAL A 173 -7.86 -14.23 -7.98
CA VAL A 173 -7.14 -13.48 -9.02
C VAL A 173 -5.98 -14.32 -9.53
N GLN A 174 -5.89 -14.47 -10.85
CA GLN A 174 -4.68 -14.94 -11.52
C GLN A 174 -3.87 -13.72 -11.96
N THR A 175 -2.61 -13.68 -11.53
CA THR A 175 -1.67 -12.57 -11.76
C THR A 175 -0.68 -12.89 -12.89
N GLU A 176 -0.93 -13.93 -13.68
CA GLU A 176 -0.08 -14.21 -14.86
C GLU A 176 -0.21 -13.06 -15.87
N GLU A 177 0.91 -12.71 -16.51
CA GLU A 177 1.07 -11.59 -17.46
C GLU A 177 -0.01 -11.61 -18.54
N SER A 178 -1.14 -10.96 -18.26
CA SER A 178 -2.25 -10.79 -19.19
C SER A 178 -2.22 -9.37 -19.76
N GLU A 179 -2.44 -9.23 -21.06
CA GLU A 179 -2.44 -7.94 -21.77
C GLU A 179 -3.50 -6.94 -21.23
N ILE A 180 -4.43 -7.42 -20.41
CA ILE A 180 -5.60 -6.70 -19.90
C ILE A 180 -5.46 -6.37 -18.39
N GLY A 181 -4.37 -6.81 -17.73
CA GLY A 181 -4.16 -6.62 -16.28
C GLY A 181 -4.70 -7.78 -15.42
N PRO A 182 -4.84 -7.60 -14.09
CA PRO A 182 -5.23 -8.67 -13.17
C PRO A 182 -6.64 -9.21 -13.48
N GLN A 183 -6.74 -10.53 -13.70
CA GLN A 183 -7.99 -11.20 -14.06
C GLN A 183 -8.46 -12.18 -12.98
N ALA A 184 -9.76 -12.20 -12.71
CA ALA A 184 -10.38 -13.20 -11.86
C ALA A 184 -10.55 -14.53 -12.61
N SER A 185 -10.01 -15.61 -12.04
CA SER A 185 -10.26 -16.98 -12.49
C SER A 185 -11.56 -17.55 -11.92
N THR A 186 -11.98 -17.04 -10.76
CA THR A 186 -13.20 -17.46 -10.06
C THR A 186 -13.90 -16.23 -9.50
N VAL A 187 -15.22 -16.17 -9.63
CA VAL A 187 -16.11 -15.15 -9.08
C VAL A 187 -17.36 -15.82 -8.54
N ARG A 188 -17.67 -15.63 -7.27
CA ARG A 188 -18.85 -16.19 -6.60
C ARG A 188 -19.66 -15.08 -5.96
N LYS A 189 -20.94 -14.96 -6.29
CA LYS A 189 -21.82 -13.99 -5.63
C LYS A 189 -22.02 -14.39 -4.17
N ILE A 190 -21.87 -13.43 -3.25
CA ILE A 190 -22.10 -13.62 -1.82
C ILE A 190 -23.18 -12.66 -1.34
N SER A 191 -23.84 -13.02 -0.23
CA SER A 191 -24.73 -12.07 0.47
C SER A 191 -23.90 -10.94 1.08
N PRO A 192 -24.45 -9.72 1.22
CA PRO A 192 -23.73 -8.62 1.85
C PRO A 192 -23.29 -8.98 3.27
N MET A 193 -22.04 -8.64 3.63
CA MET A 193 -21.54 -8.72 5.00
C MET A 193 -22.54 -8.08 5.96
N LYS A 194 -22.96 -8.82 7.00
CA LYS A 194 -23.58 -8.24 8.19
C LYS A 194 -22.52 -7.40 8.90
N HIS A 195 -22.39 -6.14 8.52
CA HIS A 195 -21.78 -5.12 9.38
C HIS A 195 -22.61 -3.85 9.25
N ASP A 196 -23.43 -3.59 10.26
CA ASP A 196 -24.12 -2.32 10.50
C ASP A 196 -23.28 -1.50 11.50
N PRO A 197 -22.62 -0.40 11.09
CA PRO A 197 -21.90 0.47 12.02
C PRO A 197 -22.77 1.63 12.55
N LYS A 198 -24.10 1.51 12.64
CA LYS A 198 -24.97 2.49 13.32
C LYS A 198 -26.02 1.85 14.23
N ALA A 199 -25.58 1.21 15.31
CA ALA A 199 -26.33 1.21 16.56
C ALA A 199 -25.69 2.22 17.52
N ARG A 200 -26.12 3.48 17.41
CA ARG A 200 -25.93 4.44 18.51
C ARG A 200 -26.89 4.00 19.62
N PRO A 201 -26.47 3.77 20.87
CA PRO A 201 -27.43 3.47 21.93
C PRO A 201 -28.31 4.71 22.11
N ALA A 202 -29.63 4.52 21.99
CA ALA A 202 -30.59 5.51 22.44
C ALA A 202 -30.46 5.63 23.96
N GLN A 203 -30.45 6.87 24.41
CA GLN A 203 -30.41 7.31 25.80
C GLN A 203 -31.71 6.92 26.52
#